data_AF-B4F1F7-F1
#
_entry.id   AF-B4F1F7-F1
#
_cell.length_a   1.000
_cell.length_b   1.000
_cell.length_c   1.000
_cell.angle_alpha   90.00
_cell.angle_beta   90.00
_cell.angle_gamma   90.00
#
_symmetry.space_group_name_H-M   'P 1'
#
loop_
_entity.id
_entity.type
_entity.pdbx_description
1 polymer ?
#
loop_
_entity_poly.entity_id
_entity_poly.type
_entity_poly.pdbx_seq_one_letter_code
_entity_poly.pdbx_strand_id
1 'polypeptide(L)'
;MRQSIVDTLSVLKVIPVIQINRAEDAIWLGEILTQNQLPIAEITFRTPAAAKAIKLMREHFPELILCAGTVLTAQQADIAKEAGASFVISPGYNPKTVDYCLHNGIDIVPGINNPSQIEVALERGLTLLKFFPAEASGGVKMLKAMAAPYSQVQFMPTGGISLNNVSDYLAIGQVIACGGSWIATTEAIDNQDKQTIARNIQNIHSLLKNKG
;
A
#
# COMPACT_ATOMS: atom_id res chain seq x y z
N MET A 1 3.13 6.00 12.79
CA MET A 1 1.92 6.18 11.96
C MET A 1 0.73 6.52 12.83
N ARG A 2 -0.09 7.50 12.40
CA ARG A 2 -1.33 7.83 13.11
C ARG A 2 -2.25 6.60 13.15
N GLN A 3 -2.76 6.25 14.33
CA GLN A 3 -3.66 5.11 14.52
C GLN A 3 -4.89 5.19 13.60
N SER A 4 -5.40 6.39 13.36
CA SER A 4 -6.52 6.64 12.44
C SER A 4 -6.27 6.16 11.00
N ILE A 5 -5.01 6.18 10.53
CA ILE A 5 -4.67 5.64 9.19
C ILE A 5 -4.76 4.12 9.23
N VAL A 6 -4.15 3.47 10.23
CA VAL A 6 -4.16 2.01 10.40
C VAL A 6 -5.59 1.47 10.54
N ASP A 7 -6.44 2.15 11.30
CA ASP A 7 -7.85 1.81 11.44
C ASP A 7 -8.58 1.92 10.10
N THR A 8 -8.31 2.99 9.34
CA THR A 8 -8.88 3.17 8.00
C THR A 8 -8.43 2.06 7.04
N LEU A 9 -7.14 1.71 7.03
CA LEU A 9 -6.63 0.59 6.23
C LEU A 9 -7.35 -0.72 6.58
N SER A 10 -7.57 -0.95 7.88
CA SER A 10 -8.26 -2.13 8.40
C SER A 10 -9.74 -2.20 8.00
N VAL A 11 -10.37 -1.07 7.69
CA VAL A 11 -11.74 -0.99 7.14
C VAL A 11 -11.73 -1.18 5.63
N LEU A 12 -10.81 -0.55 4.91
CA LEU A 12 -10.74 -0.63 3.44
C LEU A 12 -10.27 -2.00 2.93
N LYS A 13 -9.46 -2.71 3.71
CA LYS A 13 -8.91 -4.06 3.44
C LYS A 13 -8.03 -4.21 2.20
N VAL A 14 -8.06 -3.29 1.24
CA VAL A 14 -7.22 -3.33 0.04
C VAL A 14 -6.63 -1.96 -0.27
N ILE A 15 -5.46 -1.96 -0.92
CA ILE A 15 -4.76 -0.75 -1.35
C ILE A 15 -4.37 -0.91 -2.83
N PRO A 16 -4.86 -0.05 -3.74
CA PRO A 16 -4.39 -0.03 -5.13
C PRO A 16 -2.91 0.35 -5.19
N VAL A 17 -2.09 -0.54 -5.77
CA VAL A 17 -0.65 -0.29 -6.02
C VAL A 17 -0.50 0.18 -7.46
N ILE A 18 -0.25 1.47 -7.62
CA ILE A 18 -0.40 2.18 -8.89
C ILE A 18 0.97 2.55 -9.45
N GLN A 19 1.19 2.21 -10.71
CA GLN A 19 2.21 2.84 -11.54
C GLN A 19 1.50 3.79 -12.49
N ILE A 20 1.89 5.06 -12.47
CA ILE A 20 1.26 6.11 -13.25
C ILE A 20 2.27 6.75 -14.18
N ASN A 21 1.99 6.75 -15.49
CA ASN A 21 2.93 7.24 -16.49
C ASN A 21 2.78 8.75 -16.75
N ARG A 22 1.54 9.27 -16.68
CA ARG A 22 1.22 10.70 -16.83
C ARG A 22 0.61 11.21 -15.53
N ALA A 23 1.18 12.25 -14.94
CA ALA A 23 0.72 12.74 -13.64
C ALA A 23 -0.73 13.27 -13.69
N GLU A 24 -1.16 13.73 -14.86
CA GLU A 24 -2.48 14.28 -15.13
C GLU A 24 -3.59 13.21 -14.98
N ASP A 25 -3.26 11.94 -15.19
CA ASP A 25 -4.21 10.83 -14.97
C ASP A 25 -4.56 10.66 -13.49
N ALA A 26 -3.77 11.25 -12.58
CA ALA A 26 -3.97 11.10 -11.16
C ALA A 26 -5.27 11.76 -10.68
N ILE A 27 -5.73 12.82 -11.37
CA ILE A 27 -6.95 13.55 -11.00
C ILE A 27 -8.17 12.67 -11.22
N TRP A 28 -8.37 12.16 -12.44
CA TRP A 28 -9.54 11.31 -12.70
C TRP A 28 -9.45 9.97 -11.95
N LEU A 29 -8.24 9.45 -11.73
CA LEU A 29 -8.08 8.22 -10.95
C LEU A 29 -8.50 8.43 -9.49
N GLY A 30 -8.09 9.54 -8.88
CA GLY A 30 -8.51 9.91 -7.52
C GLY A 30 -10.03 10.09 -7.41
N GLU A 31 -10.66 10.65 -8.43
CA GLU A 31 -12.12 10.76 -8.52
C GLU A 31 -12.79 9.38 -8.53
N ILE A 32 -12.33 8.47 -9.39
CA ILE A 32 -12.88 7.11 -9.51
C ILE A 32 -12.72 6.33 -8.20
N LEU A 33 -11.54 6.40 -7.57
CA LEU A 33 -11.27 5.77 -6.28
C LEU A 33 -12.22 6.28 -5.19
N THR A 34 -12.41 7.60 -5.10
CA THR A 34 -13.28 8.24 -4.11
C THR A 34 -14.75 7.90 -4.33
N GLN A 35 -15.25 8.05 -5.56
CA GLN A 35 -16.66 7.77 -5.89
C GLN A 35 -17.05 6.30 -5.66
N ASN A 36 -16.09 5.39 -5.82
CA ASN A 36 -16.29 3.97 -5.60
C ASN A 36 -15.95 3.53 -4.16
N GLN A 37 -15.87 4.44 -3.18
CA GLN A 37 -15.65 4.14 -1.76
C GLN A 37 -14.32 3.42 -1.46
N LEU A 38 -13.26 3.68 -2.25
CA LEU A 38 -11.90 3.22 -1.99
C LEU A 38 -10.93 4.42 -1.98
N PRO A 39 -11.03 5.36 -1.01
CA PRO A 39 -10.27 6.60 -0.98
C PRO A 39 -8.81 6.40 -0.51
N ILE A 40 -8.08 5.51 -1.18
CA ILE A 40 -6.67 5.23 -0.91
C ILE A 40 -5.89 4.88 -2.18
N ALA A 41 -4.64 5.32 -2.28
CA ALA A 41 -3.72 4.96 -3.35
C ALA A 41 -2.27 4.81 -2.86
N GLU A 42 -1.58 3.73 -3.25
CA GLU A 42 -0.11 3.63 -3.21
C GLU A 42 0.45 4.01 -4.59
N ILE A 43 0.95 5.23 -4.74
CA ILE A 43 1.61 5.68 -5.99
C ILE A 43 3.08 5.27 -5.94
N THR A 44 3.49 4.35 -6.83
CA THR A 44 4.85 3.81 -6.84
C THR A 44 5.85 4.76 -7.52
N PHE A 45 7.01 4.98 -6.90
CA PHE A 45 8.15 5.74 -7.42
C PHE A 45 8.91 4.98 -8.53
N ARG A 46 8.17 4.36 -9.44
CA ARG A 46 8.69 3.63 -10.62
C ARG A 46 8.66 4.48 -11.89
N THR A 47 8.07 5.67 -11.83
CA THR A 47 7.99 6.62 -12.94
C THR A 47 8.36 8.03 -12.46
N PRO A 48 8.88 8.90 -13.35
CA PRO A 48 9.11 10.30 -13.02
C PRO A 48 7.83 11.08 -12.62
N ALA A 49 6.65 10.56 -13.00
CA ALA A 49 5.37 11.20 -12.72
C ALA A 49 4.88 11.04 -11.27
N ALA A 50 5.47 10.13 -10.49
CA ALA A 50 4.95 9.75 -9.17
C ALA A 50 4.74 10.92 -8.19
N ALA A 51 5.75 11.77 -8.02
CA ALA A 51 5.67 12.90 -7.09
C ALA A 51 4.62 13.94 -7.55
N LYS A 52 4.57 14.25 -8.85
CA LYS A 52 3.57 15.17 -9.41
C LYS A 52 2.16 14.59 -9.30
N ALA A 53 1.99 13.27 -9.50
CA ALA A 53 0.71 12.59 -9.33
C ALA A 53 0.19 12.65 -7.89
N ILE A 54 1.05 12.38 -6.90
CA ILE A 54 0.69 12.51 -5.47
C ILE A 54 0.27 13.95 -5.17
N LYS A 55 1.03 14.94 -5.64
CA LYS A 55 0.71 16.36 -5.44
C LYS A 55 -0.65 16.73 -6.01
N LEU A 56 -0.92 16.37 -7.26
CA LEU A 56 -2.21 16.64 -7.90
C LEU A 56 -3.37 15.95 -7.17
N MET A 57 -3.21 14.68 -6.75
CA MET A 57 -4.23 13.99 -5.97
C MET A 57 -4.46 14.65 -4.61
N ARG A 58 -3.41 15.08 -3.90
CA ARG A 58 -3.53 15.74 -2.59
C ARG A 58 -4.29 17.08 -2.71
N GLU A 59 -4.00 17.85 -3.75
CA GLU A 59 -4.65 19.13 -4.02
C GLU A 59 -6.15 18.97 -4.34
N HIS A 60 -6.53 17.93 -5.09
CA HIS A 60 -7.92 17.72 -5.52
C HIS A 60 -8.74 16.86 -4.55
N PHE A 61 -8.10 15.97 -3.79
CA PHE A 61 -8.76 15.02 -2.88
C PHE A 61 -8.07 15.01 -1.50
N PRO A 62 -8.28 16.04 -0.67
CA PRO A 62 -7.63 16.16 0.65
C PRO A 62 -7.91 15.00 1.61
N GLU A 63 -9.04 14.31 1.45
CA GLU A 63 -9.45 13.16 2.28
C GLU A 63 -8.85 11.83 1.79
N LEU A 64 -8.27 11.78 0.59
CA LEU A 64 -7.69 10.55 0.03
C LEU A 64 -6.38 10.22 0.76
N ILE A 65 -6.27 8.98 1.23
CA ILE A 65 -5.03 8.48 1.84
C ILE A 65 -4.03 8.20 0.73
N LEU A 66 -2.94 8.96 0.70
CA LEU A 66 -1.91 8.85 -0.33
C LEU A 66 -0.65 8.26 0.27
N CYS A 67 -0.17 7.17 -0.31
CA CYS A 67 1.07 6.52 0.09
C CYS A 67 2.04 6.58 -1.08
N ALA A 68 3.33 6.79 -0.81
CA ALA A 68 4.37 6.66 -1.82
C ALA A 68 5.00 5.26 -1.74
N GLY A 69 4.77 4.44 -2.76
CA GLY A 69 5.37 3.11 -2.87
C GLY A 69 6.74 3.13 -3.55
N THR A 70 7.50 2.06 -3.41
CA THR A 70 8.84 1.92 -4.02
C THR A 70 9.82 3.01 -3.60
N VAL A 71 9.73 3.48 -2.36
CA VAL A 71 10.72 4.42 -1.80
C VAL A 71 11.96 3.65 -1.37
N LEU A 72 13.09 3.95 -1.99
CA LEU A 72 14.38 3.27 -1.81
C LEU A 72 15.40 4.14 -1.08
N THR A 73 15.26 5.47 -1.13
CA THR A 73 16.24 6.44 -0.58
C THR A 73 15.58 7.48 0.32
N ALA A 74 16.38 8.09 1.19
CA ALA A 74 15.99 9.25 2.01
C ALA A 74 15.41 10.40 1.17
N GLN A 75 16.09 10.73 0.06
CA GLN A 75 15.65 11.78 -0.87
C GLN A 75 14.26 11.50 -1.46
N GLN A 76 13.96 10.23 -1.80
CA GLN A 76 12.62 9.87 -2.28
C GLN A 76 11.56 9.99 -1.19
N ALA A 77 11.91 9.73 0.08
CA ALA A 77 11.00 9.91 1.20
C ALA A 77 10.65 11.39 1.42
N ASP A 78 11.63 12.29 1.31
CA ASP A 78 11.38 13.73 1.38
C ASP A 78 10.50 14.21 0.22
N ILE A 79 10.84 13.83 -1.02
CA ILE A 79 10.04 14.17 -2.21
C ILE A 79 8.59 13.68 -2.05
N ALA A 80 8.39 12.46 -1.52
CA ALA A 80 7.06 11.91 -1.28
C ALA A 80 6.29 12.73 -0.22
N LYS A 81 6.94 13.07 0.89
CA LYS A 81 6.34 13.87 1.97
C LYS A 81 5.99 15.27 1.49
N GLU A 82 6.89 15.93 0.77
CA GLU A 82 6.66 17.26 0.16
C GLU A 82 5.52 17.24 -0.87
N ALA A 83 5.38 16.15 -1.62
CA ALA A 83 4.26 15.96 -2.53
C ALA A 83 2.92 15.74 -1.82
N GLY A 84 2.91 15.48 -0.51
CA GLY A 84 1.69 15.28 0.28
C GLY A 84 1.30 13.82 0.53
N ALA A 85 2.26 12.88 0.41
CA ALA A 85 2.07 11.52 0.87
C ALA A 85 1.91 11.48 2.40
N SER A 86 0.93 10.71 2.87
CA SER A 86 0.66 10.47 4.27
C SER A 86 1.73 9.58 4.93
N PHE A 87 2.30 8.65 4.16
CA PHE A 87 3.39 7.77 4.58
C PHE A 87 4.08 7.15 3.34
N VAL A 88 5.23 6.52 3.57
CA VAL A 88 6.02 5.85 2.51
C VAL A 88 6.06 4.34 2.70
N ILE A 89 6.23 3.62 1.60
CA ILE A 89 6.29 2.16 1.55
C ILE A 89 7.53 1.77 0.74
N SER A 90 8.40 0.93 1.31
CA SER A 90 9.55 0.36 0.61
C SER A 90 9.29 -1.11 0.28
N PRO A 91 9.85 -1.64 -0.83
CA PRO A 91 9.68 -3.05 -1.19
C PRO A 91 10.48 -3.99 -0.28
N GLY A 92 11.54 -3.49 0.35
CA GLY A 92 12.39 -4.22 1.29
C GLY A 92 12.82 -3.34 2.44
N TYR A 93 13.55 -3.93 3.38
CA TYR A 93 14.04 -3.23 4.57
C TYR A 93 15.46 -2.69 4.34
N ASN A 94 15.59 -1.36 4.21
CA ASN A 94 16.90 -0.69 4.20
C ASN A 94 17.04 0.15 5.47
N PRO A 95 17.93 -0.22 6.41
CA PRO A 95 18.11 0.49 7.66
C PRO A 95 18.37 1.99 7.47
N LYS A 96 19.17 2.39 6.47
CA LYS A 96 19.49 3.80 6.22
C LYS A 96 18.25 4.62 5.88
N THR A 97 17.36 4.08 5.04
CA THR A 97 16.12 4.76 4.64
C THR A 97 15.12 4.76 5.80
N VAL A 98 15.01 3.65 6.54
CA VAL A 98 14.12 3.55 7.71
C VAL A 98 14.54 4.53 8.80
N ASP A 99 15.82 4.52 9.20
CA ASP A 99 16.35 5.38 10.26
C ASP A 99 16.18 6.85 9.87
N TYR A 100 16.41 7.20 8.60
CA TYR A 100 16.14 8.55 8.10
C TYR A 100 14.67 8.96 8.23
N CYS A 101 13.74 8.11 7.78
CA CYS A 101 12.31 8.38 7.89
C CYS A 101 11.89 8.59 9.35
N LEU A 102 12.34 7.73 10.26
CA LEU A 102 12.04 7.84 11.69
C LEU A 102 12.58 9.13 12.29
N HIS A 103 13.84 9.49 12.03
CA HIS A 103 14.43 10.73 12.53
C HIS A 103 13.73 12.00 12.00
N ASN A 104 13.19 11.96 10.78
CA ASN A 104 12.55 13.11 10.13
C ASN A 104 11.01 13.11 10.27
N GLY A 105 10.44 12.23 11.10
CA GLY A 105 8.99 12.14 11.30
C GLY A 105 8.25 11.84 9.99
N ILE A 106 8.77 10.91 9.20
CA ILE A 106 8.15 10.35 8.00
C ILE A 106 7.70 8.94 8.37
N ASP A 107 6.40 8.68 8.35
CA ASP A 107 5.87 7.34 8.57
C ASP A 107 6.31 6.40 7.44
N ILE A 108 6.82 5.22 7.78
CA ILE A 108 7.29 4.21 6.84
C ILE A 108 6.73 2.82 7.16
N VAL A 109 6.29 2.11 6.12
CA VAL A 109 5.94 0.69 6.16
C VAL A 109 6.93 -0.09 5.30
N PRO A 110 8.01 -0.64 5.89
CA PRO A 110 9.02 -1.32 5.10
C PRO A 110 8.62 -2.74 4.72
N GLY A 111 9.11 -3.18 3.56
CA GLY A 111 8.94 -4.55 3.08
C GLY A 111 9.83 -5.56 3.79
N ILE A 112 9.27 -6.70 4.16
CA ILE A 112 9.95 -7.84 4.76
C ILE A 112 9.47 -9.14 4.13
N ASN A 113 10.23 -10.22 4.30
CA ASN A 113 9.80 -11.57 3.94
C ASN A 113 10.32 -12.68 4.85
N ASN A 114 10.98 -12.35 5.96
CA ASN A 114 11.53 -13.33 6.90
C ASN A 114 11.57 -12.81 8.35
N PRO A 115 11.71 -13.73 9.34
CA PRO A 115 11.79 -13.39 10.77
C PRO A 115 12.87 -12.37 11.14
N SER A 116 14.11 -12.53 10.62
CA SER A 116 15.21 -11.61 10.95
C SER A 116 14.89 -10.16 10.58
N GLN A 117 14.20 -9.94 9.47
CA GLN A 117 13.79 -8.59 9.06
C GLN A 117 12.67 -8.02 9.93
N ILE A 118 11.77 -8.86 10.47
CA ILE A 118 10.77 -8.43 11.44
C ILE A 118 11.46 -7.96 12.72
N GLU A 119 12.44 -8.72 13.21
CA GLU A 119 13.16 -8.37 14.44
C GLU A 119 13.90 -7.04 14.31
N VAL A 120 14.56 -6.80 13.17
CA VAL A 120 15.22 -5.52 12.87
C VAL A 120 14.22 -4.35 12.82
N ALA A 121 12.99 -4.59 12.32
CA ALA A 121 11.94 -3.57 12.28
C ALA A 121 11.37 -3.30 13.68
N LEU A 122 11.15 -4.34 14.47
CA LEU A 122 10.69 -4.25 15.86
C LEU A 122 11.68 -3.51 16.76
N GLU A 123 12.99 -3.68 16.55
CA GLU A 123 14.03 -2.92 17.26
C GLU A 123 13.87 -1.40 17.10
N ARG A 124 13.27 -0.95 15.99
CA ARG A 124 12.97 0.46 15.71
C ARG A 124 11.52 0.85 16.00
N GLY A 125 10.76 -0.02 16.67
CA GLY A 125 9.37 0.22 17.04
C GLY A 125 8.39 0.16 15.87
N LEU A 126 8.78 -0.40 14.72
CA LEU A 126 7.88 -0.59 13.58
C LEU A 126 7.05 -1.85 13.76
N THR A 127 5.74 -1.70 13.88
CA THR A 127 4.79 -2.80 14.07
C THR A 127 3.87 -3.03 12.87
N LEU A 128 3.88 -2.14 11.88
CA LEU A 128 3.18 -2.34 10.60
C LEU A 128 4.21 -2.56 9.49
N LEU A 129 4.19 -3.75 8.87
CA LEU A 129 5.18 -4.17 7.88
C LEU A 129 4.51 -4.63 6.59
N LYS A 130 5.16 -4.36 5.45
CA LYS A 130 4.74 -4.91 4.16
C LYS A 130 5.31 -6.32 4.01
N PHE A 131 4.49 -7.32 3.70
CA PHE A 131 4.98 -8.65 3.35
C PHE A 131 5.13 -8.73 1.82
N PHE A 132 6.37 -8.73 1.32
CA PHE A 132 6.65 -8.64 -0.11
C PHE A 132 7.93 -9.42 -0.52
N PRO A 133 7.93 -10.10 -1.67
CA PRO A 133 6.79 -10.40 -2.54
C PRO A 133 5.96 -11.55 -1.97
N ALA A 134 4.67 -11.32 -1.68
CA ALA A 134 3.86 -12.22 -0.85
C ALA A 134 3.78 -13.66 -1.38
N GLU A 135 3.25 -13.87 -2.59
CA GLU A 135 3.11 -15.22 -3.15
C GLU A 135 4.47 -15.90 -3.36
N ALA A 136 5.43 -15.17 -3.94
CA ALA A 136 6.77 -15.70 -4.22
C ALA A 136 7.59 -16.02 -2.96
N SER A 137 7.24 -15.44 -1.81
CA SER A 137 7.88 -15.74 -0.52
C SER A 137 7.22 -16.90 0.24
N GLY A 138 6.29 -17.62 -0.38
CA GLY A 138 5.57 -18.76 0.23
C GLY A 138 4.14 -18.46 0.70
N GLY A 139 3.64 -17.27 0.36
CA GLY A 139 2.24 -16.87 0.46
C GLY A 139 1.63 -16.95 1.86
N VAL A 140 0.33 -17.27 1.91
CA VAL A 140 -0.46 -17.38 3.16
C VAL A 140 0.19 -18.32 4.18
N LYS A 141 0.79 -19.44 3.74
CA LYS A 141 1.45 -20.40 4.62
C LYS A 141 2.66 -19.78 5.31
N MET A 142 3.53 -19.11 4.54
CA MET A 142 4.68 -18.39 5.09
C MET A 142 4.22 -17.30 6.06
N LEU A 143 3.27 -16.47 5.64
CA LEU A 143 2.82 -15.34 6.46
C LEU A 143 2.21 -15.80 7.79
N LYS A 144 1.40 -16.87 7.81
CA LYS A 144 0.88 -17.46 9.06
C LYS A 144 2.00 -17.95 9.98
N ALA A 145 2.97 -18.68 9.44
CA ALA A 145 4.10 -19.21 10.22
C ALA A 145 4.95 -18.07 10.80
N MET A 146 5.19 -17.04 10.00
CA MET A 146 5.95 -15.85 10.40
C MET A 146 5.18 -15.00 11.42
N ALA A 147 3.87 -14.81 11.25
CA ALA A 147 3.07 -13.99 12.15
C ALA A 147 2.86 -14.61 13.54
N ALA A 148 2.87 -15.94 13.65
CA ALA A 148 2.61 -16.64 14.92
C ALA A 148 3.49 -16.20 16.11
N PRO A 149 4.83 -16.09 16.01
CA PRO A 149 5.67 -15.60 17.10
C PRO A 149 5.62 -14.07 17.31
N TYR A 150 5.12 -13.30 16.34
CA TYR A 150 5.14 -11.83 16.37
C TYR A 150 3.72 -11.25 16.46
N SER A 151 3.01 -11.59 17.53
CA SER A 151 1.59 -11.22 17.74
C SER A 151 1.29 -9.71 17.68
N GLN A 152 2.28 -8.87 17.99
CA GLN A 152 2.19 -7.40 17.96
C GLN A 152 2.37 -6.80 16.56
N VAL A 153 2.75 -7.60 15.55
CA VAL A 153 3.02 -7.13 14.19
C VAL A 153 1.79 -7.28 13.31
N GLN A 154 1.46 -6.22 12.60
CA GLN A 154 0.46 -6.16 11.56
C GLN A 154 1.12 -6.19 10.18
N PHE A 155 0.45 -6.80 9.21
CA PHE A 155 1.00 -7.02 7.87
C PHE A 155 0.14 -6.43 6.77
N MET A 156 0.83 -5.92 5.75
CA MET A 156 0.29 -5.53 4.46
C MET A 156 0.91 -6.38 3.34
N PRO A 157 0.39 -7.58 3.07
CA PRO A 157 0.91 -8.43 2.02
C PRO A 157 0.70 -7.78 0.64
N THR A 158 1.69 -7.90 -0.24
CA THR A 158 1.66 -7.37 -1.61
C THR A 158 2.50 -8.25 -2.53
N GLY A 159 2.04 -8.44 -3.77
CA GLY A 159 2.75 -9.21 -4.80
C GLY A 159 2.13 -10.59 -5.02
N GLY A 160 1.53 -10.77 -6.20
CA GLY A 160 0.78 -11.99 -6.55
C GLY A 160 -0.63 -12.08 -5.96
N ILE A 161 -1.09 -11.05 -5.24
CA ILE A 161 -2.47 -10.99 -4.72
C ILE A 161 -3.42 -10.64 -5.87
N SER A 162 -4.62 -11.24 -5.85
CA SER A 162 -5.70 -11.06 -6.80
C SER A 162 -7.06 -11.32 -6.13
N LEU A 163 -8.16 -11.19 -6.87
CA LEU A 163 -9.50 -11.58 -6.39
C LEU A 163 -9.58 -13.03 -5.90
N ASN A 164 -8.75 -13.93 -6.42
CA ASN A 164 -8.80 -15.36 -6.10
C ASN A 164 -8.23 -15.70 -4.71
N ASN A 165 -7.25 -14.93 -4.22
CA ASN A 165 -6.51 -15.25 -2.99
C ASN A 165 -6.55 -14.13 -1.93
N VAL A 166 -7.05 -12.92 -2.26
CA VAL A 166 -7.09 -11.79 -1.31
C VAL A 166 -7.83 -12.13 -0.02
N SER A 167 -8.92 -12.90 -0.10
CA SER A 167 -9.65 -13.36 1.09
C SER A 167 -8.81 -14.24 2.02
N ASP A 168 -7.92 -15.06 1.48
CA ASP A 168 -7.13 -16.01 2.27
C ASP A 168 -6.07 -15.28 3.10
N TYR A 169 -5.54 -14.18 2.56
CA TYR A 169 -4.67 -13.26 3.29
C TYR A 169 -5.44 -12.49 4.37
N LEU A 170 -6.60 -11.92 4.02
CA LEU A 170 -7.41 -11.12 4.95
C LEU A 170 -8.00 -11.96 6.10
N ALA A 171 -8.07 -13.28 5.96
CA ALA A 171 -8.46 -14.19 7.02
C ALA A 171 -7.39 -14.36 8.13
N ILE A 172 -6.16 -13.87 7.92
CA ILE A 172 -5.13 -13.83 8.95
C ILE A 172 -5.37 -12.60 9.82
N GLY A 173 -5.60 -12.78 11.12
CA GLY A 173 -5.98 -11.68 12.03
C GLY A 173 -4.98 -10.51 12.11
N GLN A 174 -3.70 -10.77 11.80
CA GLN A 174 -2.66 -9.74 11.75
C GLN A 174 -2.58 -9.01 10.39
N VAL A 175 -3.32 -9.43 9.37
CA VAL A 175 -3.35 -8.75 8.07
C VAL A 175 -4.42 -7.66 8.09
N ILE A 176 -3.99 -6.40 7.95
CA ILE A 176 -4.91 -5.25 7.98
C ILE A 176 -5.44 -4.89 6.60
N ALA A 177 -4.60 -5.01 5.56
CA ALA A 177 -4.95 -4.70 4.18
C ALA A 177 -4.00 -5.38 3.18
N CYS A 178 -4.48 -5.70 1.99
CA CYS A 178 -3.68 -6.28 0.91
C CYS A 178 -3.38 -5.23 -0.19
N GLY A 179 -2.12 -5.14 -0.61
CA GLY A 179 -1.71 -4.30 -1.74
C GLY A 179 -1.90 -5.01 -3.08
N GLY A 180 -2.44 -4.31 -4.08
CA GLY A 180 -2.82 -4.90 -5.35
C GLY A 180 -2.79 -3.99 -6.58
N SER A 181 -2.10 -4.40 -7.64
CA SER A 181 -2.15 -3.71 -8.94
C SER A 181 -3.34 -4.11 -9.80
N TRP A 182 -4.04 -5.21 -9.49
CA TRP A 182 -5.20 -5.67 -10.27
C TRP A 182 -6.41 -4.73 -10.16
N ILE A 183 -6.40 -3.82 -9.19
CA ILE A 183 -7.50 -2.88 -8.93
C ILE A 183 -7.48 -1.77 -9.99
N ALA A 184 -6.33 -1.12 -10.15
CA ALA A 184 -6.07 -0.06 -11.12
C ALA A 184 -4.78 -0.41 -11.89
N THR A 185 -4.93 -1.18 -12.97
CA THR A 185 -3.79 -1.60 -13.78
C THR A 185 -3.21 -0.41 -14.55
N THR A 186 -1.90 -0.43 -14.82
CA THR A 186 -1.26 0.60 -15.65
C THR A 186 -1.95 0.76 -17.00
N GLU A 187 -2.35 -0.36 -17.63
CA GLU A 187 -3.08 -0.36 -18.89
C GLU A 187 -4.43 0.37 -18.80
N ALA A 188 -5.23 0.09 -17.76
CA ALA A 188 -6.51 0.77 -17.57
C ALA A 188 -6.32 2.28 -17.30
N ILE A 189 -5.24 2.66 -16.60
CA ILE A 189 -4.91 4.07 -16.35
C ILE A 189 -4.50 4.76 -17.66
N ASP A 190 -3.56 4.17 -18.41
CA ASP A 190 -3.05 4.76 -19.65
C ASP A 190 -4.16 4.95 -20.69
N ASN A 191 -5.09 3.97 -20.77
CA ASN A 191 -6.25 4.00 -21.66
C ASN A 191 -7.46 4.78 -21.11
N GLN A 192 -7.35 5.36 -19.90
CA GLN A 192 -8.46 6.03 -19.19
C GLN A 192 -9.73 5.16 -19.08
N ASP A 193 -9.56 3.85 -18.90
CA ASP A 193 -10.64 2.88 -18.72
C ASP A 193 -11.20 2.94 -17.29
N LYS A 194 -11.91 4.03 -17.03
CA LYS A 194 -12.61 4.30 -15.76
C LYS A 194 -13.57 3.17 -15.39
N GLN A 195 -14.21 2.55 -16.37
CA GLN A 195 -15.22 1.51 -16.16
C GLN A 195 -14.59 0.23 -15.60
N THR A 196 -13.46 -0.19 -16.14
CA THR A 196 -12.74 -1.37 -15.63
C THR A 196 -12.28 -1.16 -14.19
N ILE A 197 -11.70 0.01 -13.86
CA ILE A 197 -11.25 0.31 -12.49
C ILE A 197 -12.43 0.31 -11.53
N ALA A 198 -13.53 1.00 -11.86
CA ALA A 198 -14.74 1.01 -11.03
C ALA A 198 -15.28 -0.42 -10.81
N ARG A 199 -15.37 -1.24 -11.88
CA ARG A 199 -15.83 -2.63 -11.80
C ARG A 199 -14.93 -3.48 -10.90
N ASN A 200 -13.61 -3.31 -10.97
CA ASN A 200 -12.66 -4.02 -10.11
C ASN A 200 -12.90 -3.68 -8.62
N ILE A 201 -13.13 -2.41 -8.30
CA ILE A 201 -13.44 -1.98 -6.93
C ILE A 201 -14.76 -2.61 -6.45
N GLN A 202 -15.81 -2.59 -7.28
CA GLN A 202 -17.10 -3.21 -6.93
C GLN A 202 -17.00 -4.72 -6.72
N ASN A 203 -16.19 -5.42 -7.51
CA ASN A 203 -15.93 -6.84 -7.33
C ASN A 203 -15.27 -7.14 -5.98
N ILE A 204 -14.31 -6.30 -5.56
CA ILE A 204 -13.67 -6.41 -4.25
C ILE A 204 -14.68 -6.16 -3.13
N HIS A 205 -15.48 -5.09 -3.23
CA HIS A 205 -16.50 -4.80 -2.21
C HIS A 205 -17.51 -5.93 -2.06
N SER A 206 -17.93 -6.52 -3.17
CA SER A 206 -18.85 -7.68 -3.17
C SER A 206 -18.20 -8.90 -2.52
N LEU A 207 -16.93 -9.18 -2.83
CA LEU A 207 -16.17 -10.27 -2.23
C LEU A 207 -16.03 -10.11 -0.70
N LEU A 208 -15.74 -8.89 -0.24
CA LEU A 208 -15.54 -8.60 1.19
C LEU A 208 -16.86 -8.60 1.99
N LYS A 209 -17.98 -8.18 1.39
CA LYS A 209 -19.31 -8.23 2.02
C LYS A 209 -19.82 -9.66 2.22
N ASN A 210 -19.50 -10.58 1.31
CA ASN A 210 -20.01 -11.96 1.35
C ASN A 210 -19.29 -12.86 2.39
N LYS A 211 -18.28 -12.35 3.10
CA LYS A 211 -17.49 -13.12 4.08
C LYS A 211 -17.46 -12.51 5.49
N GLY A 212 -18.16 -11.41 5.71
CA GLY A 212 -18.41 -10.83 7.04
C GLY A 212 -19.75 -11.30 7.58
#